data_AF-A0A7J5F697-F1
#
_entry.id   AF-A0A7J5F697-F1
#
_cell.length_a   1.000
_cell.length_b   1.000
_cell.length_c   1.000
_cell.angle_alpha   90.00
_cell.angle_beta   90.00
_cell.angle_gamma   90.00
#
_symmetry.space_group_name_H-M   'P 1'
#
loop_
_entity.id
_entity.type
_entity.pdbx_description
1 polymer ?
#
loop_
_entity_poly.entity_id
_entity_poly.type
_entity_poly.pdbx_seq_one_letter_code
_entity_poly.pdbx_strand_id
1 'polypeptide(L)'
;MTVDTAQSKGLEWKWIIFGVVAGTLLCVTLHQMIANTFHIPLIPTYMSLLGFVVMGIVIGYKSEGYTLKEPAIGGVVTLFLSGLVLSSGFGYDFTGTEMVASPVVGLLLGLIGGWVGEQIQVTPEEAAKELEEAKHGKTQWGWVIAGTVLAFILTAFFVIGGFALLKFGIEGILLAFGASFLLSGMMVGYFSPGVTIKEAALSGLLSVALNALFLFSFSLLMAEEYIYVVEGLAVGFVLSLVGGWLGEKLQSFMDGSKHHDHE
;
A
#
# COMPACT_ATOMS: atom_id res chain seq x y z
N MET A 1 -7.09 -41.85 -5.78
CA MET A 1 -6.81 -40.60 -5.06
C MET A 1 -7.82 -39.59 -5.55
N THR A 2 -8.81 -39.31 -4.71
CA THR A 2 -9.85 -38.31 -4.96
C THR A 2 -9.20 -36.94 -4.95
N VAL A 3 -9.31 -36.25 -6.08
CA VAL A 3 -9.01 -34.83 -6.18
C VAL A 3 -10.07 -34.14 -5.32
N ASP A 4 -9.69 -33.66 -4.14
CA ASP A 4 -10.52 -32.77 -3.35
C ASP A 4 -10.70 -31.51 -4.18
N THR A 5 -11.84 -31.44 -4.87
CA THR A 5 -12.35 -30.21 -5.47
C THR A 5 -12.46 -29.19 -4.36
N ALA A 6 -11.58 -28.19 -4.36
CA ALA A 6 -11.67 -27.01 -3.52
C ALA A 6 -13.11 -26.49 -3.59
N GLN A 7 -13.85 -26.72 -2.51
CA GLN A 7 -15.22 -26.26 -2.34
C GLN A 7 -15.15 -24.74 -2.45
N SER A 8 -15.74 -24.16 -3.50
CA SER A 8 -15.70 -22.72 -3.71
C SER A 8 -16.47 -22.07 -2.55
N LYS A 9 -15.78 -21.62 -1.51
CA LYS A 9 -16.39 -20.85 -0.41
C LYS A 9 -17.10 -19.65 -1.05
N GLY A 10 -18.39 -19.47 -0.81
CA GLY A 10 -19.12 -18.34 -1.39
C GLY A 10 -18.52 -16.98 -1.00
N LEU A 11 -18.94 -15.91 -1.68
CA LEU A 11 -18.48 -14.53 -1.42
C LEU A 11 -18.56 -14.16 0.07
N GLU A 12 -17.47 -13.63 0.63
CA GLU A 12 -17.40 -13.18 2.02
C GLU A 12 -17.92 -11.74 2.20
N TRP A 13 -19.24 -11.56 2.05
CA TRP A 13 -19.90 -10.25 2.09
C TRP A 13 -19.56 -9.37 3.29
N LYS A 14 -19.30 -9.95 4.46
CA LYS A 14 -18.89 -9.20 5.67
C LYS A 14 -17.61 -8.38 5.44
N TRP A 15 -16.62 -8.94 4.73
CA TRP A 15 -15.34 -8.28 4.48
C TRP A 15 -15.44 -7.30 3.34
N ILE A 16 -16.26 -7.61 2.31
CA ILE A 16 -16.60 -6.65 1.27
C ILE A 16 -17.23 -5.40 1.89
N ILE A 17 -18.22 -5.55 2.77
CA ILE A 17 -18.88 -4.42 3.44
C ILE A 17 -17.87 -3.63 4.27
N PHE A 18 -17.05 -4.30 5.10
CA PHE A 18 -16.07 -3.63 5.94
C PHE A 18 -15.02 -2.87 5.11
N GLY A 19 -14.51 -3.49 4.05
CA GLY A 19 -13.59 -2.87 3.10
C GLY A 19 -14.21 -1.67 2.38
N VAL A 20 -15.46 -1.78 1.90
CA VAL A 20 -16.18 -0.67 1.25
C VAL A 20 -16.35 0.51 2.20
N VAL A 21 -16.73 0.27 3.46
CA VAL A 21 -16.89 1.32 4.46
C VAL A 21 -15.55 2.00 4.73
N ALA A 22 -14.49 1.22 4.98
CA ALA A 22 -13.15 1.74 5.21
C ALA A 22 -12.63 2.55 4.01
N GLY A 23 -12.78 2.01 2.80
CA GLY A 23 -12.37 2.65 1.55
C GLY A 23 -13.10 3.95 1.30
N THR A 24 -14.44 3.94 1.39
CA THR A 24 -15.27 5.13 1.15
C THR A 24 -14.95 6.23 2.16
N LEU A 25 -14.85 5.87 3.44
CA LEU A 25 -14.50 6.82 4.49
C LEU A 25 -13.13 7.45 4.22
N LEU A 26 -12.15 6.62 3.86
CA LEU A 26 -10.80 7.10 3.58
C LEU A 26 -10.74 7.96 2.31
N CYS A 27 -11.42 7.56 1.23
CA CYS A 27 -11.53 8.35 0.00
C CYS A 27 -12.07 9.76 0.28
N VAL A 28 -13.22 9.84 0.96
CA VAL A 28 -13.91 11.10 1.24
C VAL A 28 -13.08 11.97 2.19
N THR A 29 -12.58 11.40 3.28
CA THR A 29 -11.80 12.15 4.27
C THR A 29 -10.49 12.68 3.71
N LEU A 30 -9.72 11.85 2.98
CA LEU A 30 -8.49 12.30 2.32
C LEU A 30 -8.79 13.38 1.28
N HIS A 31 -9.83 13.21 0.46
CA HIS A 31 -10.18 14.24 -0.52
C HIS A 31 -10.45 15.59 0.17
N GLN A 32 -11.31 15.62 1.19
CA GLN A 32 -11.67 16.86 1.89
C GLN A 32 -10.48 17.51 2.60
N MET A 33 -9.64 16.70 3.24
CA MET A 33 -8.46 17.17 3.96
C MET A 33 -7.44 17.83 3.01
N ILE A 34 -7.23 17.21 1.85
CA ILE A 34 -6.24 17.65 0.86
C ILE A 34 -6.78 18.81 0.02
N ALA A 35 -8.08 18.82 -0.33
CA ALA A 35 -8.71 19.88 -1.12
C ALA A 35 -8.61 21.26 -0.45
N ASN A 36 -8.67 21.30 0.88
CA ASN A 36 -8.50 22.54 1.64
C ASN A 36 -7.05 23.04 1.69
N THR A 37 -6.07 22.17 1.37
CA THR A 37 -4.64 22.50 1.41
C THR A 37 -4.09 22.84 0.04
N PHE A 38 -4.44 22.04 -0.97
CA PHE A 38 -3.85 22.12 -2.30
C PHE A 38 -4.87 22.68 -3.28
N HIS A 39 -4.45 23.70 -4.03
CA HIS A 39 -5.30 24.38 -5.02
C HIS A 39 -5.31 23.63 -6.37
N ILE A 40 -4.62 22.49 -6.46
CA ILE A 40 -4.55 21.64 -7.65
C ILE A 40 -5.57 20.52 -7.45
N PRO A 41 -6.72 20.50 -8.17
CA PRO A 41 -7.82 19.53 -7.95
C PRO A 41 -7.39 18.07 -8.10
N LEU A 42 -6.35 17.85 -8.90
CA LEU A 42 -5.80 16.53 -9.17
C LEU A 42 -5.18 15.88 -7.90
N ILE A 43 -4.56 16.66 -7.00
CA ILE A 43 -3.90 16.13 -5.80
C ILE A 43 -4.93 15.52 -4.83
N PRO A 44 -6.02 16.21 -4.43
CA PRO A 44 -7.11 15.62 -3.65
C PRO A 44 -7.70 14.36 -4.27
N THR A 45 -7.89 14.34 -5.60
CA THR A 45 -8.43 13.18 -6.30
C THR A 45 -7.48 11.99 -6.20
N TYR A 46 -6.19 12.13 -6.50
CA TYR A 46 -5.24 11.02 -6.34
C TYR A 46 -5.10 10.55 -4.89
N MET A 47 -5.09 11.47 -3.93
CA MET A 47 -5.02 11.12 -2.51
C MET A 47 -6.25 10.33 -2.08
N SER A 48 -7.44 10.66 -2.60
CA SER A 48 -8.65 9.88 -2.35
C SER A 48 -8.53 8.44 -2.86
N LEU A 49 -7.83 8.21 -3.98
CA LEU A 49 -7.68 6.88 -4.56
C LEU A 49 -6.89 5.90 -3.67
N LEU A 50 -6.12 6.39 -2.69
CA LEU A 50 -5.49 5.53 -1.69
C LEU A 50 -6.53 4.74 -0.86
N GLY A 51 -7.75 5.26 -0.73
CA GLY A 51 -8.88 4.57 -0.12
C GLY A 51 -9.20 3.25 -0.81
N PHE A 52 -9.01 3.16 -2.12
CA PHE A 52 -9.20 1.91 -2.86
C PHE A 52 -8.13 0.88 -2.51
N VAL A 53 -6.87 1.29 -2.35
CA VAL A 53 -5.81 0.34 -1.98
C VAL A 53 -6.07 -0.23 -0.59
N VAL A 54 -6.43 0.62 0.38
CA VAL A 54 -6.76 0.17 1.74
C VAL A 54 -7.99 -0.75 1.74
N MET A 55 -9.05 -0.40 1.00
CA MET A 55 -10.20 -1.29 0.80
C MET A 55 -9.79 -2.65 0.24
N GLY A 56 -8.95 -2.64 -0.79
CA GLY A 56 -8.39 -3.85 -1.38
C GLY A 56 -7.65 -4.68 -0.35
N ILE A 57 -6.70 -4.09 0.38
CA ILE A 57 -5.90 -4.78 1.41
C ILE A 57 -6.81 -5.39 2.47
N VAL A 58 -7.81 -4.66 2.95
CA VAL A 58 -8.75 -5.13 3.97
C VAL A 58 -9.55 -6.35 3.49
N ILE A 59 -10.04 -6.33 2.25
CA ILE A 59 -10.76 -7.46 1.66
C ILE A 59 -9.81 -8.64 1.42
N GLY A 60 -8.68 -8.40 0.75
CA GLY A 60 -7.69 -9.42 0.41
C GLY A 60 -7.08 -10.10 1.63
N TYR A 61 -6.85 -9.35 2.71
CA TYR A 61 -6.32 -9.90 3.97
C TYR A 61 -7.32 -10.76 4.73
N LYS A 62 -8.59 -10.81 4.33
CA LYS A 62 -9.62 -11.58 5.03
C LYS A 62 -10.41 -12.57 4.17
N SER A 63 -10.31 -12.47 2.86
CA SER A 63 -11.03 -13.30 1.91
C SER A 63 -10.10 -14.23 1.14
N GLU A 64 -9.94 -15.45 1.65
CA GLU A 64 -9.09 -16.50 1.07
C GLU A 64 -9.58 -16.88 -0.34
N GLY A 65 -8.70 -16.84 -1.36
CA GLY A 65 -8.93 -17.44 -2.68
C GLY A 65 -9.88 -16.67 -3.64
N TYR A 66 -10.32 -15.45 -3.29
CA TYR A 66 -11.23 -14.63 -4.12
C TYR A 66 -10.67 -13.24 -4.48
N THR A 67 -9.40 -13.21 -4.84
CA THR A 67 -8.56 -12.03 -4.64
C THR A 67 -8.63 -10.97 -5.72
N LEU A 68 -9.33 -11.27 -6.81
CA LEU A 68 -9.72 -10.29 -7.82
C LEU A 68 -11.21 -9.98 -7.79
N LYS A 69 -12.06 -10.94 -7.40
CA LYS A 69 -13.52 -10.78 -7.49
C LYS A 69 -14.06 -9.88 -6.40
N GLU A 70 -13.69 -10.14 -5.15
CA GLU A 70 -14.22 -9.38 -4.01
C GLU A 70 -13.68 -7.94 -3.97
N PRO A 71 -12.38 -7.69 -4.19
CA PRO A 71 -11.87 -6.32 -4.31
C PRO A 71 -12.44 -5.57 -5.53
N ALA A 72 -12.78 -6.25 -6.63
CA ALA A 72 -13.46 -5.61 -7.76
C ALA A 72 -14.86 -5.13 -7.39
N ILE A 73 -15.66 -5.98 -6.72
CA ILE A 73 -17.00 -5.62 -6.25
C ILE A 73 -16.90 -4.47 -5.24
N GLY A 74 -16.01 -4.61 -4.25
CA GLY A 74 -15.74 -3.56 -3.27
C GLY A 74 -15.31 -2.25 -3.92
N GLY A 75 -14.47 -2.31 -4.95
CA GLY A 75 -14.02 -1.15 -5.73
C GLY A 75 -15.16 -0.44 -6.44
N VAL A 76 -16.03 -1.17 -7.16
CA VAL A 76 -17.17 -0.56 -7.86
C VAL A 76 -18.13 0.12 -6.88
N VAL A 77 -18.42 -0.53 -5.74
CA VAL A 77 -19.29 0.05 -4.72
C VAL A 77 -18.64 1.27 -4.05
N THR A 78 -17.34 1.18 -3.71
CA THR A 78 -16.58 2.29 -3.13
C THR A 78 -16.53 3.49 -4.07
N LEU A 79 -16.35 3.26 -5.37
CA LEU A 79 -16.38 4.30 -6.39
C LEU A 79 -17.73 5.00 -6.43
N PHE A 80 -18.81 4.23 -6.50
CA PHE A 80 -20.17 4.78 -6.55
C PHE A 80 -20.48 5.60 -5.29
N LEU A 81 -20.20 5.05 -4.10
CA LEU A 81 -20.46 5.73 -2.84
C LEU A 81 -19.59 6.97 -2.66
N SER A 82 -18.29 6.89 -2.95
CA SER A 82 -17.39 8.04 -2.84
C SER A 82 -17.78 9.15 -3.81
N GLY A 83 -18.11 8.81 -5.06
CA GLY A 83 -18.59 9.77 -6.05
C GLY A 83 -19.90 10.43 -5.64
N LEU A 84 -20.86 9.66 -5.13
CA LEU A 84 -22.14 10.17 -4.64
C LEU A 84 -21.94 11.11 -3.43
N VAL A 85 -21.13 10.71 -2.45
CA VAL A 85 -20.87 11.52 -1.26
C VAL A 85 -20.13 12.81 -1.62
N LEU A 86 -19.10 12.76 -2.48
CA LEU A 86 -18.36 13.94 -2.89
C LEU A 86 -19.24 14.89 -3.72
N SER A 87 -19.99 14.37 -4.70
CA SER A 87 -20.84 15.20 -5.56
C SER A 87 -22.06 15.76 -4.83
N SER A 88 -22.87 14.89 -4.21
CA SER A 88 -24.13 15.32 -3.58
C SER A 88 -23.97 15.82 -2.14
N GLY A 89 -23.00 15.28 -1.40
CA GLY A 89 -22.76 15.65 0.00
C GLY A 89 -21.85 16.87 0.15
N PHE A 90 -20.84 17.01 -0.71
CA PHE A 90 -19.84 18.09 -0.63
C PHE A 90 -19.85 19.04 -1.84
N GLY A 91 -20.73 18.84 -2.82
CA GLY A 91 -20.83 19.72 -3.99
C GLY A 91 -19.61 19.68 -4.91
N TYR A 92 -18.84 18.59 -4.90
CA TYR A 92 -17.67 18.44 -5.76
C TYR A 92 -18.09 18.26 -7.23
N ASP A 93 -17.56 19.11 -8.11
CA ASP A 93 -17.77 19.03 -9.54
C ASP A 93 -16.57 18.34 -10.21
N PHE A 94 -16.78 17.09 -10.63
CA PHE A 94 -15.74 16.29 -11.24
C PHE A 94 -15.42 16.80 -12.63
N THR A 95 -14.13 16.99 -12.92
CA THR A 95 -13.69 17.25 -14.29
C THR A 95 -13.91 16.01 -15.16
N GLY A 96 -14.08 16.21 -16.47
CA GLY A 96 -14.24 15.09 -17.40
C GLY A 96 -13.09 14.09 -17.35
N THR A 97 -11.86 14.54 -17.09
CA THR A 97 -10.70 13.66 -16.90
C THR A 97 -10.83 12.84 -15.62
N GLU A 98 -11.27 13.42 -14.51
CA GLU A 98 -11.45 12.69 -13.26
C GLU A 98 -12.59 11.68 -13.34
N MET A 99 -13.67 11.99 -14.06
CA MET A 99 -14.79 11.07 -14.27
C MET A 99 -14.38 9.80 -15.04
N VAL A 100 -13.31 9.84 -15.82
CA VAL A 100 -12.83 8.69 -16.61
C VAL A 100 -11.62 8.03 -15.97
N ALA A 101 -10.60 8.82 -15.60
CA ALA A 101 -9.33 8.31 -15.10
C ALA A 101 -9.46 7.77 -13.66
N SER A 102 -10.16 8.49 -12.77
CA SER A 102 -10.23 8.10 -11.35
C SER A 102 -10.92 6.76 -11.13
N PRO A 103 -12.03 6.41 -11.81
CA PRO A 103 -12.60 5.07 -11.75
C PRO A 103 -11.61 3.97 -12.15
N VAL A 104 -10.91 4.14 -13.28
CA VAL A 104 -9.99 3.13 -13.80
C VAL A 104 -8.83 2.94 -12.85
N VAL A 105 -8.19 4.05 -12.43
CA VAL A 105 -7.05 4.01 -11.51
C VAL A 105 -7.48 3.48 -10.15
N GLY A 106 -8.61 3.93 -9.60
CA GLY A 106 -9.15 3.46 -8.33
C GLY A 106 -9.43 1.96 -8.32
N LEU A 107 -10.08 1.43 -9.37
CA LEU A 107 -10.32 -0.01 -9.49
C LEU A 107 -9.02 -0.80 -9.58
N LEU A 108 -8.05 -0.37 -10.41
CA LEU A 108 -6.74 -1.02 -10.49
C LEU A 108 -6.02 -1.02 -9.14
N LEU A 109 -6.05 0.10 -8.42
CA LEU A 109 -5.48 0.24 -7.09
C LEU A 109 -6.18 -0.66 -6.05
N GLY A 110 -7.50 -0.83 -6.16
CA GLY A 110 -8.26 -1.76 -5.34
C GLY A 110 -7.88 -3.22 -5.59
N LEU A 111 -7.64 -3.60 -6.85
CA LEU A 111 -7.15 -4.94 -7.19
C LEU A 111 -5.73 -5.18 -6.69
N ILE A 112 -4.84 -4.20 -6.86
CA ILE A 112 -3.47 -4.26 -6.32
C ILE A 112 -3.51 -4.40 -4.79
N GLY A 113 -4.36 -3.61 -4.12
CA GLY A 113 -4.57 -3.74 -2.68
C GLY A 113 -5.08 -5.12 -2.28
N GLY A 114 -6.05 -5.66 -3.02
CA GLY A 114 -6.56 -7.02 -2.85
C GLY A 114 -5.47 -8.08 -2.90
N TRP A 115 -4.64 -8.01 -3.94
CA TRP A 115 -3.50 -8.90 -4.10
C TRP A 115 -2.47 -8.73 -2.97
N VAL A 116 -2.13 -7.49 -2.57
CA VAL A 116 -1.22 -7.25 -1.43
C VAL A 116 -1.80 -7.83 -0.13
N GLY A 117 -3.10 -7.68 0.10
CA GLY A 117 -3.78 -8.23 1.27
C GLY A 117 -3.68 -9.76 1.33
N GLU A 118 -3.83 -10.43 0.18
CA GLU A 118 -3.66 -11.89 0.05
C GLU A 118 -2.24 -12.33 0.35
N GLN A 119 -1.24 -11.62 -0.19
CA GLN A 119 0.18 -11.93 0.06
C GLN A 119 0.50 -11.92 1.56
N ILE A 120 -0.18 -11.09 2.37
CA ILE A 120 0.02 -11.05 3.83
C ILE A 120 -0.58 -12.28 4.53
N GLN A 121 -1.56 -12.97 3.92
CA GLN A 121 -2.20 -14.14 4.52
C GLN A 121 -1.37 -15.42 4.46
N VAL A 122 -0.33 -15.48 3.61
CA VAL A 122 0.48 -16.65 3.21
C VAL A 122 -0.04 -17.99 3.74
N THR A 123 -0.65 -18.78 2.87
CA THR A 123 -1.11 -20.12 3.27
C THR A 123 0.06 -21.02 3.68
N PRO A 124 -0.12 -22.01 4.58
CA PRO A 124 0.98 -22.87 5.02
C PRO A 124 1.71 -23.60 3.87
N GLU A 125 0.98 -23.93 2.80
CA GLU A 125 1.54 -24.58 1.60
C GLU A 125 2.38 -23.61 0.77
N GLU A 126 1.92 -22.36 0.60
CA GLU A 126 2.69 -21.31 -0.06
C GLU A 126 3.91 -20.90 0.76
N ALA A 127 3.77 -20.79 2.08
CA ALA A 127 4.90 -20.53 2.99
C ALA A 127 5.98 -21.61 2.86
N ALA A 128 5.58 -22.88 2.79
CA ALA A 128 6.53 -23.99 2.61
C ALA A 128 7.24 -23.90 1.26
N LYS A 129 6.52 -23.55 0.19
CA LYS A 129 7.10 -23.36 -1.15
C LYS A 129 8.03 -22.16 -1.21
N GLU A 130 7.64 -21.02 -0.64
CA GLU A 130 8.47 -19.82 -0.57
C GLU A 130 9.74 -20.07 0.25
N LEU A 131 9.65 -20.87 1.33
CA LEU A 131 10.79 -21.29 2.13
C LEU A 131 11.75 -22.20 1.35
N GLU A 132 11.24 -23.14 0.55
CA GLU A 132 12.09 -23.96 -0.34
C GLU A 132 12.78 -23.09 -1.41
N GLU A 133 12.05 -22.16 -2.03
CA GLU A 133 12.62 -21.25 -3.01
C GLU A 133 13.66 -20.31 -2.38
N ALA A 134 13.44 -19.87 -1.15
CA ALA A 134 14.39 -19.09 -0.36
C ALA A 134 15.68 -19.86 -0.04
N LYS A 135 15.60 -21.18 0.25
CA LYS A 135 16.79 -22.03 0.43
C LYS A 135 17.68 -22.08 -0.82
N HIS A 136 17.09 -21.87 -1.99
CA HIS A 136 17.82 -21.75 -3.26
C HIS A 136 18.29 -20.33 -3.57
N GLY A 137 18.13 -19.38 -2.63
CA GLY A 137 18.57 -17.99 -2.78
C GLY A 137 17.76 -17.19 -3.80
N LYS A 138 16.54 -17.63 -4.13
CA LYS A 138 15.67 -16.91 -5.06
C LYS A 138 15.01 -15.71 -4.38
N THR A 139 14.98 -14.58 -5.09
CA THR A 139 14.28 -13.37 -4.69
C THR A 139 12.77 -13.55 -4.76
N GLN A 140 12.07 -13.23 -3.67
CA GLN A 140 10.62 -13.25 -3.60
C GLN A 140 10.03 -11.93 -4.12
N TRP A 141 9.73 -11.90 -5.43
CA TRP A 141 9.20 -10.71 -6.10
C TRP A 141 7.83 -10.25 -5.57
N GLY A 142 7.03 -11.16 -5.00
CA GLY A 142 5.77 -10.83 -4.33
C GLY A 142 5.99 -9.78 -3.22
N TRP A 143 6.94 -10.06 -2.32
CA TRP A 143 7.30 -9.15 -1.22
C TRP A 143 7.94 -7.85 -1.70
N VAL A 144 8.75 -7.89 -2.76
CA VAL A 144 9.33 -6.68 -3.37
C VAL A 144 8.23 -5.75 -3.87
N ILE A 145 7.22 -6.28 -4.57
CA ILE A 145 6.10 -5.49 -5.09
C ILE A 145 5.20 -5.01 -3.94
N ALA A 146 4.85 -5.88 -2.99
CA ALA A 146 4.04 -5.52 -1.83
C ALA A 146 4.67 -4.41 -0.99
N GLY A 147 5.98 -4.50 -0.72
CA GLY A 147 6.73 -3.42 -0.07
C GLY A 147 6.75 -2.15 -0.91
N THR A 148 6.87 -2.26 -2.23
CA THR A 148 6.88 -1.08 -3.12
C THR A 148 5.56 -0.32 -3.02
N VAL A 149 4.45 -1.05 -3.09
CA VAL A 149 3.08 -0.53 -2.97
C VAL A 149 2.87 0.07 -1.57
N LEU A 150 3.27 -0.63 -0.51
CA LEU A 150 3.11 -0.11 0.85
C LEU A 150 3.91 1.17 1.07
N ALA A 151 5.17 1.21 0.64
CA ALA A 151 6.00 2.40 0.74
C ALA A 151 5.37 3.59 -0.02
N PHE A 152 4.79 3.35 -1.19
CA PHE A 152 4.07 4.38 -1.95
C PHE A 152 2.87 4.92 -1.18
N ILE A 153 2.01 4.04 -0.64
CA ILE A 153 0.84 4.44 0.16
C ILE A 153 1.28 5.22 1.41
N LEU A 154 2.23 4.68 2.16
CA LEU A 154 2.74 5.30 3.38
C LEU A 154 3.39 6.64 3.09
N THR A 155 4.10 6.77 1.97
CA THR A 155 4.71 8.05 1.57
C THR A 155 3.63 9.06 1.23
N ALA A 156 2.64 8.68 0.43
CA ALA A 156 1.53 9.57 0.12
C ALA A 156 0.78 9.98 1.40
N PHE A 157 0.51 9.05 2.32
CA PHE A 157 -0.18 9.34 3.56
C PHE A 157 0.64 10.22 4.52
N PHE A 158 1.90 9.87 4.81
CA PHE A 158 2.72 10.64 5.75
C PHE A 158 3.23 11.95 5.18
N VAL A 159 3.69 11.97 3.92
CA VAL A 159 4.22 13.19 3.30
C VAL A 159 3.09 14.13 2.93
N ILE A 160 2.14 13.71 2.08
CA ILE A 160 1.10 14.62 1.60
C ILE A 160 -0.02 14.77 2.63
N GLY A 161 -0.49 13.66 3.21
CA GLY A 161 -1.52 13.69 4.25
C GLY A 161 -1.03 14.35 5.54
N GLY A 162 0.16 13.96 6.01
CA GLY A 162 0.77 14.58 7.18
C GLY A 162 1.07 16.06 6.99
N PHE A 163 1.59 16.47 5.83
CA PHE A 163 1.79 17.89 5.53
C PHE A 163 0.46 18.65 5.54
N ALA A 164 -0.60 18.10 4.95
CA ALA A 164 -1.90 18.74 4.93
C ALA A 164 -2.47 18.97 6.35
N LEU A 165 -2.27 18.02 7.26
CA LEU A 165 -2.75 18.08 8.64
C LEU A 165 -1.90 18.93 9.57
N LEU A 166 -0.58 18.72 9.54
CA LEU A 166 0.34 19.23 10.55
C LEU A 166 1.14 20.44 10.08
N LYS A 167 1.13 20.73 8.77
CA LYS A 167 1.87 21.84 8.15
C LYS A 167 3.35 21.84 8.56
N PHE A 168 3.96 20.66 8.70
CA PHE A 168 5.35 20.55 9.09
C PHE A 168 6.29 21.08 7.99
N GLY A 169 7.46 21.57 8.39
CA GLY A 169 8.52 22.00 7.48
C GLY A 169 9.32 20.82 6.91
N ILE A 170 10.47 21.14 6.31
CA ILE A 170 11.36 20.17 5.65
C ILE A 170 11.72 18.98 6.54
N GLU A 171 12.02 19.22 7.82
CA GLU A 171 12.34 18.14 8.78
C GLU A 171 11.21 17.12 8.89
N GLY A 172 9.95 17.57 8.89
CA GLY A 172 8.79 16.68 8.94
C GLY A 172 8.62 15.89 7.64
N ILE A 173 8.95 16.48 6.48
CA ILE A 173 8.94 15.77 5.18
C ILE A 173 9.98 14.66 5.18
N LEU A 174 11.21 14.94 5.64
CA LEU A 174 12.27 13.94 5.73
C LEU A 174 11.92 12.80 6.70
N LEU A 175 11.34 13.13 7.86
CA LEU A 175 10.86 12.14 8.81
C LEU A 175 9.72 11.29 8.24
N ALA A 176 8.80 11.90 7.50
CA ALA A 176 7.70 11.20 6.84
C ALA A 176 8.23 10.20 5.80
N PHE A 177 9.12 10.62 4.88
CA PHE A 177 9.78 9.71 3.94
C PHE A 177 10.52 8.58 4.66
N GLY A 178 11.30 8.94 5.69
CA GLY A 178 12.06 7.96 6.46
C GLY A 178 11.17 6.93 7.11
N ALA A 179 10.08 7.34 7.76
CA ALA A 179 9.11 6.45 8.39
C ALA A 179 8.42 5.54 7.35
N SER A 180 7.99 6.08 6.21
CA SER A 180 7.31 5.30 5.17
C SER A 180 8.19 4.19 4.61
N PHE A 181 9.45 4.49 4.29
CA PHE A 181 10.39 3.52 3.74
C PHE A 181 10.89 2.53 4.80
N LEU A 182 11.12 2.99 6.04
CA LEU A 182 11.52 2.13 7.15
C LEU A 182 10.45 1.06 7.43
N LEU A 183 9.19 1.48 7.57
CA LEU A 183 8.08 0.56 7.86
C LEU A 183 7.84 -0.41 6.71
N SER A 184 7.91 0.05 5.47
CA SER A 184 7.79 -0.84 4.32
C SER A 184 8.95 -1.83 4.24
N GLY A 185 10.20 -1.38 4.41
CA GLY A 185 11.37 -2.25 4.46
C GLY A 185 11.26 -3.28 5.58
N MET A 186 10.78 -2.87 6.77
CA MET A 186 10.53 -3.75 7.90
C MET A 186 9.47 -4.81 7.58
N MET A 187 8.39 -4.43 6.91
CA MET A 187 7.39 -5.40 6.44
C MET A 187 8.01 -6.42 5.49
N VAL A 188 8.77 -5.97 4.49
CA VAL A 188 9.45 -6.87 3.54
C VAL A 188 10.40 -7.82 4.27
N GLY A 189 11.22 -7.31 5.19
CA GLY A 189 12.16 -8.13 5.95
C GLY A 189 11.49 -9.07 6.95
N TYR A 190 10.32 -8.73 7.46
CA TYR A 190 9.61 -9.55 8.45
C TYR A 190 8.83 -10.70 7.80
N PHE A 191 8.17 -10.43 6.67
CA PHE A 191 7.34 -11.42 6.01
C PHE A 191 8.06 -12.23 4.93
N SER A 192 9.10 -11.68 4.30
CA SER A 192 9.81 -12.42 3.27
C SER A 192 10.68 -13.54 3.88
N PRO A 193 10.54 -14.79 3.43
CA PRO A 193 11.43 -15.88 3.83
C PRO A 193 12.78 -15.86 3.08
N GLY A 194 12.94 -14.95 2.11
CA GLY A 194 14.07 -14.88 1.18
C GLY A 194 15.29 -14.11 1.68
N VAL A 195 16.04 -13.52 0.76
CA VAL A 195 17.19 -12.66 1.09
C VAL A 195 16.65 -11.26 1.40
N THR A 196 16.08 -11.13 2.60
CA THR A 196 15.39 -9.97 3.19
C THR A 196 16.01 -8.61 2.84
N ILE A 197 17.31 -8.43 3.05
CA ILE A 197 18.01 -7.16 2.77
C ILE A 197 18.00 -6.83 1.27
N LYS A 198 18.18 -7.82 0.39
CA LYS A 198 18.16 -7.60 -1.06
C LYS A 198 16.76 -7.24 -1.55
N GLU A 199 15.74 -7.89 -1.00
CA GLU A 199 14.34 -7.63 -1.35
C GLU A 199 13.88 -6.26 -0.85
N ALA A 200 14.28 -5.88 0.38
CA ALA A 200 14.05 -4.54 0.91
C ALA A 200 14.80 -3.45 0.12
N ALA A 201 16.00 -3.76 -0.40
CA ALA A 201 16.74 -2.87 -1.30
C ALA A 201 16.00 -2.66 -2.63
N LEU A 202 15.56 -3.75 -3.27
CA LEU A 202 14.83 -3.69 -4.54
C LEU A 202 13.50 -2.97 -4.37
N SER A 203 12.77 -3.27 -3.30
CA SER A 203 11.53 -2.59 -2.94
C SER A 203 11.77 -1.09 -2.73
N GLY A 204 12.77 -0.72 -1.94
CA GLY A 204 13.15 0.68 -1.71
C GLY A 204 13.49 1.41 -3.01
N LEU A 205 14.26 0.78 -3.91
CA LEU A 205 14.64 1.39 -5.18
C LEU A 205 13.44 1.61 -6.10
N LEU A 206 12.53 0.63 -6.20
CA LEU A 206 11.29 0.78 -6.94
C LEU A 206 10.39 1.85 -6.33
N SER A 207 10.33 1.93 -4.99
CA SER A 207 9.59 2.97 -4.28
C SER A 207 10.16 4.36 -4.51
N VAL A 208 11.49 4.51 -4.57
CA VAL A 208 12.11 5.79 -4.95
C VAL A 208 11.67 6.19 -6.34
N ALA A 209 11.77 5.28 -7.32
CA ALA A 209 11.38 5.57 -8.70
C ALA A 209 9.89 5.94 -8.82
N LEU A 210 9.01 5.19 -8.15
CA LEU A 210 7.57 5.42 -8.19
C LEU A 210 7.18 6.74 -7.51
N ASN A 211 7.74 7.03 -6.32
CA ASN A 211 7.48 8.29 -5.64
C ASN A 211 8.08 9.47 -6.39
N ALA A 212 9.27 9.35 -6.98
CA ALA A 212 9.84 10.40 -7.81
C ALA A 212 8.96 10.70 -9.03
N LEU A 213 8.48 9.67 -9.75
CA LEU A 213 7.58 9.85 -10.88
C LEU A 213 6.27 10.54 -10.47
N PHE A 214 5.71 10.12 -9.34
CA PHE A 214 4.49 10.68 -8.78
C PHE A 214 4.67 12.16 -8.41
N LEU A 215 5.72 12.51 -7.66
CA LEU A 215 6.00 13.89 -7.26
C LEU A 215 6.34 14.79 -8.46
N PHE A 216 6.99 14.24 -9.49
CA PHE A 216 7.25 14.96 -10.73
C PHE A 216 5.97 15.30 -11.48
N SER A 217 4.98 14.39 -11.48
CA SER A 217 3.69 14.60 -12.13
C SER A 217 2.88 15.76 -11.52
N PHE A 218 3.17 16.15 -10.27
CA PHE A 218 2.60 17.33 -9.62
C PHE A 218 3.52 18.55 -9.61
N SER A 219 4.61 18.51 -10.38
CA SER A 219 5.64 19.56 -10.41
C SER A 219 6.30 19.84 -9.04
N LEU A 220 6.14 18.96 -8.05
CA LEU A 220 6.76 19.14 -6.73
C LEU A 220 8.28 18.98 -6.79
N LEU A 221 8.78 18.16 -7.71
CA LEU A 221 10.22 18.04 -8.01
C LEU A 221 10.77 19.18 -8.88
N MET A 222 9.92 20.10 -9.35
CA MET A 222 10.34 21.28 -10.11
C MET A 222 10.29 22.55 -9.25
N ALA A 223 9.92 22.43 -7.98
CA ALA A 223 9.95 23.52 -7.01
C ALA A 223 11.40 23.89 -6.66
N GLU A 224 11.63 25.13 -6.20
CA GLU A 224 12.96 25.61 -5.77
C GLU A 224 13.59 24.71 -4.68
N GLU A 225 12.74 24.01 -3.93
CA GLU A 225 13.09 23.14 -2.81
C GLU A 225 13.22 21.65 -3.18
N TYR A 226 13.29 21.30 -4.48
CA TYR A 226 13.34 19.91 -4.93
C TYR A 226 14.48 19.09 -4.33
N ILE A 227 15.58 19.73 -3.93
CA ILE A 227 16.73 19.08 -3.30
C ILE A 227 16.33 18.30 -2.06
N TYR A 228 15.41 18.82 -1.24
CA TYR A 228 14.95 18.16 -0.01
C TYR A 228 14.07 16.94 -0.30
N VAL A 229 13.36 16.95 -1.44
CA VAL A 229 12.60 15.78 -1.90
C VAL A 229 13.56 14.67 -2.33
N VAL A 230 14.61 15.02 -3.07
CA VAL A 230 15.65 14.06 -3.49
C VAL A 230 16.40 13.50 -2.27
N GLU A 231 16.78 14.35 -1.32
CA GLU A 231 17.38 13.94 -0.05
C GLU A 231 16.44 13.03 0.75
N GLY A 232 15.16 13.36 0.84
CA GLY A 232 14.15 12.54 1.52
C GLY A 232 14.01 11.16 0.89
N LEU A 233 14.01 11.07 -0.44
CA LEU A 233 13.97 9.79 -1.16
C LEU A 233 15.27 8.98 -0.94
N ALA A 234 16.42 9.64 -0.94
CA ALA A 234 17.72 8.99 -0.70
C ALA A 234 17.82 8.45 0.74
N VAL A 235 17.44 9.25 1.73
CA VAL A 235 17.36 8.84 3.14
C VAL A 235 16.33 7.73 3.31
N GLY A 236 15.17 7.84 2.66
CA GLY A 236 14.15 6.80 2.61
C GLY A 236 14.71 5.47 2.11
N PHE A 237 15.44 5.46 0.99
CA PHE A 237 16.08 4.25 0.48
C PHE A 237 17.04 3.61 1.48
N VAL A 238 17.90 4.40 2.14
CA VAL A 238 18.79 3.87 3.19
C VAL A 238 17.97 3.27 4.34
N LEU A 239 16.89 3.94 4.74
CA LEU A 239 16.01 3.45 5.81
C LEU A 239 15.20 2.22 5.41
N SER A 240 14.91 1.96 4.13
CA SER A 240 14.30 0.70 3.73
C SER A 240 15.24 -0.48 3.95
N LEU A 241 16.55 -0.30 3.77
CA LEU A 241 17.56 -1.32 4.10
C LEU A 241 17.61 -1.59 5.60
N VAL A 242 17.62 -0.51 6.42
CA VAL A 242 17.56 -0.62 7.88
C VAL A 242 16.28 -1.32 8.31
N GLY A 243 15.15 -0.98 7.68
CA GLY A 243 13.86 -1.63 7.88
C GLY A 243 13.96 -3.13 7.59
N GLY A 244 14.47 -3.50 6.42
CA GLY A 244 14.66 -4.90 6.04
C GLY A 244 15.49 -5.69 7.05
N TRP A 245 16.60 -5.11 7.52
CA TRP A 245 17.41 -5.71 8.58
C TRP A 245 16.66 -5.86 9.90
N LEU A 246 15.90 -4.85 10.33
CA LEU A 246 15.07 -4.94 11.54
C LEU A 246 13.98 -6.00 11.41
N GLY A 247 13.33 -6.08 10.23
CA GLY A 247 12.30 -7.07 9.93
C GLY A 247 12.83 -8.50 10.05
N GLU A 248 14.01 -8.77 9.47
CA GLU A 248 14.67 -10.08 9.57
C GLU A 248 15.00 -10.43 11.03
N LYS A 249 15.46 -9.45 11.82
CA LYS A 249 15.72 -9.69 13.25
C LYS A 249 14.44 -10.02 14.02
N LEU A 250 13.35 -9.32 13.75
CA LEU A 250 12.05 -9.61 14.36
C LEU A 250 11.54 -11.00 13.98
N GLN A 251 11.68 -11.39 12.71
CA GLN A 251 11.33 -12.73 12.23
C GLN A 251 12.13 -13.81 12.98
N SER A 252 13.45 -13.66 13.07
CA SER A 252 14.33 -14.63 13.76
C SER A 252 14.01 -14.79 15.25
N PHE A 253 13.59 -13.71 15.91
CA PHE A 253 13.22 -13.74 17.33
C PHE A 253 11.93 -14.54 17.56
N MET A 254 10.94 -14.37 16.69
CA MET A 254 9.68 -15.11 16.80
C MET A 254 9.84 -16.60 16.49
N ASP A 255 10.67 -16.95 15.51
CA ASP A 255 10.93 -18.35 15.16
C ASP A 255 11.73 -19.06 16.27
N GLY A 256 12.68 -18.36 16.91
CA GLY A 256 13.40 -18.88 18.08
C GLY A 256 12.51 -19.10 19.30
N SER A 257 11.49 -18.27 19.51
CA SER A 257 10.55 -18.42 20.64
C SER A 257 9.66 -19.67 20.52
N LYS A 258 9.21 -20.01 19.30
CA LYS A 258 8.37 -21.20 19.05
C LYS A 258 9.06 -22.52 19.37
N HIS A 259 10.40 -22.55 19.34
CA HIS A 259 11.16 -23.76 19.70
C HIS A 259 11.32 -23.96 21.21
N HIS A 260 11.19 -22.90 22.02
CA HIS A 260 11.28 -23.00 23.48
C HIS A 260 9.95 -23.37 24.16
N ASP A 261 8.80 -23.13 23.52
CA ASP A 261 7.48 -23.49 24.07
C ASP A 261 7.11 -24.98 23.86
N HIS A 262 7.99 -25.77 23.25
CA HIS A 262 7.82 -27.19 22.98
C HIS A 262 8.80 -28.11 23.73
N GLU A 263 9.59 -27.57 24.67
CA GLU A 263 10.43 -28.33 25.62
C GLU A 263 9.84 -28.31 27.04
#